data_AF-A0A9N8H6A2-F1
#
_entry.id   AF-A0A9N8H6A2-F1
#
_cell.length_a   1.000
_cell.length_b   1.000
_cell.length_c   1.000
_cell.angle_alpha   90.00
_cell.angle_beta   90.00
_cell.angle_gamma   90.00
#
_symmetry.space_group_name_H-M   'P 1'
#
loop_
_entity.id
_entity.type
_entity.pdbx_description
1 polymer ?
#
loop_
_entity_poly.entity_id
_entity_poly.type
_entity_poly.pdbx_seq_one_letter_code
_entity_poly.pdbx_strand_id
1 'polypeptide(L)'
;MRFLLHPTTRRATAQGIRKGRPSKRSKEAVPSFAGSHSVDVSPDNNDGSKNYVQNWGQQCSPNCGCVVRFETKVDPVSNKFISASYYAKSVIVTQTSSQDQPGRTLQPALTLRTNRPMFHKCKCKSLHQLASQVTEYLPNKNALNVGSSMEFSGVRSSPAFRHTVLEKQGLSTNDTHCFDLVEEALTAMVKGHMPKQRAQVPFKEALASASATGGSAHYYSFRDEDDADDQFRIDIDMSKFLAPPRALSALNLLDVNAKYSPFGFDGAGSGDEDSRYSNKTTKPESPTKSKAYDWVTYVDELYERSEEIQKSA
;
A
#
# COMPACT_ATOMS: atom_id res chain seq x y z
N MET A 1 4.27 -6.00 -6.79
CA MET A 1 4.90 -6.63 -5.58
C MET A 1 5.95 -7.70 -5.92
N ARG A 2 6.25 -7.99 -7.20
CA ARG A 2 7.26 -9.01 -7.59
C ARG A 2 8.65 -8.77 -7.00
N PHE A 3 8.98 -7.52 -6.72
CA PHE A 3 10.26 -7.15 -6.11
C PHE A 3 10.47 -7.78 -4.72
N LEU A 4 9.41 -8.16 -4.00
CA LEU A 4 9.50 -8.87 -2.73
C LEU A 4 10.00 -10.31 -2.86
N LEU A 5 10.06 -10.85 -4.08
CA LEU A 5 10.64 -12.16 -4.37
C LEU A 5 12.14 -12.11 -4.65
N HIS A 6 12.71 -10.92 -4.86
CA HIS A 6 14.15 -10.83 -5.01
C HIS A 6 14.78 -11.12 -3.64
N PRO A 7 15.76 -12.05 -3.58
CA PRO A 7 16.51 -12.24 -2.35
C PRO A 7 17.12 -10.89 -2.03
N THR A 8 16.69 -10.27 -0.93
CA THR A 8 17.51 -9.25 -0.31
C THR A 8 18.82 -9.95 -0.07
N THR A 9 19.87 -9.52 -0.77
CA THR A 9 21.24 -9.89 -0.43
C THR A 9 21.39 -9.41 0.99
N ARG A 10 21.08 -10.29 1.96
CA ARG A 10 21.44 -10.08 3.35
C ARG A 10 22.94 -9.87 3.25
N ARG A 11 23.36 -8.61 3.36
CA ARG A 11 24.71 -8.26 3.75
C ARG A 11 24.83 -8.91 5.12
N ALA A 12 25.22 -10.18 5.11
CA ALA A 12 25.76 -10.83 6.28
C ALA A 12 26.94 -9.95 6.62
N THR A 13 26.72 -9.04 7.57
CA THR A 13 27.78 -8.38 8.30
C THR A 13 28.47 -9.54 9.00
N ALA A 14 29.46 -10.12 8.32
CA ALA A 14 30.38 -11.07 8.89
C ALA A 14 31.10 -10.29 9.97
N GLN A 15 30.52 -10.26 11.18
CA GLN A 15 31.24 -9.99 12.40
C GLN A 15 32.20 -11.17 12.57
N GLY A 16 33.30 -11.10 11.83
CA GLY A 16 34.44 -11.96 12.00
C GLY A 16 34.91 -11.77 13.43
N ILE A 17 34.63 -12.77 14.27
CA ILE A 17 35.26 -12.96 15.57
C ILE A 17 36.75 -13.21 15.26
N ARG A 18 37.53 -12.14 15.11
CA ARG A 18 38.99 -12.20 15.12
C ARG A 18 39.44 -12.38 16.56
N LYS A 19 39.49 -13.63 17.02
CA LYS A 19 40.38 -14.01 18.12
C LYS A 19 41.81 -14.04 17.55
N GLY A 20 42.54 -12.95 17.71
CA GLY A 20 43.93 -12.79 17.27
C GLY A 20 44.79 -12.12 18.34
N ARG A 21 45.84 -12.85 18.75
CA ARG A 21 46.89 -12.54 19.74
C ARG A 21 47.48 -11.12 19.72
N PRO A 22 48.09 -10.68 20.86
CA PRO A 22 48.92 -9.49 20.89
C PRO A 22 50.25 -9.75 20.18
N SER A 23 50.56 -8.95 19.14
CA SER A 23 51.89 -8.92 18.52
C SER A 23 52.50 -7.54 18.68
N LYS A 24 53.80 -7.55 18.97
CA LYS A 24 54.63 -6.42 19.37
C LYS A 24 54.90 -5.46 18.21
N ARG A 25 54.74 -4.17 18.50
CA ARG A 25 55.65 -3.05 18.23
C ARG A 25 56.62 -3.22 17.03
N SER A 26 56.33 -2.52 15.95
CA SER A 26 57.34 -1.91 15.07
C SER A 26 56.88 -0.50 14.72
N LYS A 27 57.80 0.46 14.93
CA LYS A 27 57.69 1.85 14.47
C LYS A 27 58.12 1.84 13.02
N GLU A 28 57.32 2.39 12.12
CA GLU A 28 57.79 2.76 10.78
C GLU A 28 56.97 3.89 10.18
N ALA A 29 57.60 4.56 9.22
CA ALA A 29 57.61 5.99 9.03
C ALA A 29 56.37 6.59 8.32
N VAL A 30 56.17 7.87 8.60
CA VAL A 30 55.22 8.77 7.95
C VAL A 30 55.78 9.22 6.59
N PRO A 31 55.05 9.06 5.48
CA PRO A 31 55.26 9.91 4.31
C PRO A 31 54.28 11.09 4.34
N SER A 32 54.84 12.29 4.50
CA SER A 32 54.18 13.55 4.19
C SER A 32 53.85 13.59 2.70
N PHE A 33 52.56 13.59 2.35
CA PHE A 33 52.11 13.95 1.01
C PHE A 33 51.55 15.37 1.05
N ALA A 34 52.22 16.24 0.30
CA ALA A 34 51.87 17.63 0.11
C ALA A 34 50.66 17.78 -0.82
N GLY A 35 49.80 18.74 -0.46
CA GLY A 35 49.22 19.72 -1.38
C GLY A 35 48.40 19.20 -2.55
N SER A 36 47.08 19.13 -2.36
CA SER A 36 46.13 19.31 -3.45
C SER A 36 44.99 20.19 -2.97
N HIS A 37 44.86 21.33 -3.63
CA HIS A 37 43.90 22.40 -3.36
C HIS A 37 42.46 21.88 -3.25
N SER A 38 41.92 21.95 -2.04
CA SER A 38 40.49 21.90 -1.80
C SER A 38 39.88 23.22 -2.29
N VAL A 39 39.20 23.17 -3.42
CA VAL A 39 38.24 24.21 -3.77
C VAL A 39 37.09 24.04 -2.77
N ASP A 40 37.07 24.87 -1.74
CA ASP A 40 35.91 25.08 -0.86
C ASP A 40 34.80 25.70 -1.71
N VAL A 41 34.11 24.84 -2.46
CA VAL A 41 32.76 25.14 -2.94
C VAL A 41 31.86 24.90 -1.75
N SER A 42 31.72 25.93 -0.91
CA SER A 42 30.61 26.02 0.03
C SER A 42 29.31 25.78 -0.77
N PRO A 43 28.55 24.71 -0.49
CA PRO A 43 27.24 24.56 -1.12
C PRO A 43 26.39 25.71 -0.59
N ASP A 44 26.09 26.66 -1.48
CA ASP A 44 25.11 27.69 -1.23
C ASP A 44 23.85 27.02 -0.67
N ASN A 45 23.54 27.32 0.59
CA ASN A 45 22.29 26.97 1.28
C ASN A 45 21.08 27.75 0.70
N ASN A 46 21.13 28.10 -0.59
CA ASN A 46 19.94 28.21 -1.39
C ASN A 46 19.45 26.79 -1.61
N ASP A 47 18.86 26.20 -0.56
CA ASP A 47 17.98 25.05 -0.66
C ASP A 47 16.77 25.51 -1.46
N GLY A 48 17.00 25.66 -2.77
CA GLY A 48 15.98 25.91 -3.78
C GLY A 48 15.07 24.72 -3.65
N SER A 49 14.01 24.92 -2.86
CA SER A 49 13.06 23.91 -2.44
C SER A 49 12.56 23.22 -3.69
N LYS A 50 13.23 22.12 -4.05
CA LYS A 50 12.87 21.35 -5.22
C LYS A 50 11.42 20.95 -4.96
N ASN A 51 10.53 21.40 -5.84
CA ASN A 51 9.12 21.12 -5.71
C ASN A 51 8.96 19.60 -5.81
N TYR A 52 8.76 18.94 -4.68
CA TYR A 52 8.52 17.50 -4.63
C TYR A 52 7.03 17.26 -4.44
N VAL A 53 6.51 16.22 -5.09
CA VAL A 53 5.13 15.76 -4.87
C VAL A 53 5.14 14.75 -3.74
N GLN A 54 4.36 15.00 -2.69
CA GLN A 54 4.19 14.07 -1.59
C GLN A 54 2.98 13.16 -1.86
N ASN A 55 3.22 11.86 -1.88
CA ASN A 55 2.18 10.84 -2.04
C ASN A 55 2.11 9.98 -0.80
N TRP A 56 0.90 9.60 -0.38
CA TRP A 56 0.69 8.72 0.75
C TRP A 56 -0.43 7.72 0.47
N GLY A 57 -0.41 6.60 1.18
CA GLY A 57 -1.44 5.57 1.10
C GLY A 57 -1.54 4.81 2.41
N GLN A 58 -2.76 4.53 2.84
CA GLN A 58 -3.02 3.98 4.17
C GLN A 58 -4.05 2.87 4.11
N GLN A 59 -3.86 1.78 4.85
CA GLN A 59 -4.90 0.77 4.99
C GLN A 59 -4.96 0.23 6.41
N CYS A 60 -6.14 -0.28 6.80
CA CYS A 60 -6.38 -0.95 8.07
C CYS A 60 -6.79 -2.42 7.85
N SER A 61 -6.32 -3.33 8.71
CA SER A 61 -6.74 -4.73 8.73
C SER A 61 -7.69 -4.98 9.89
N PRO A 62 -8.91 -5.51 9.65
CA PRO A 62 -9.85 -5.85 10.71
C PRO A 62 -9.43 -7.11 11.49
N ASN A 63 -8.52 -7.92 10.96
CA ASN A 63 -8.10 -9.17 11.58
C ASN A 63 -7.13 -8.95 12.74
N CYS A 64 -6.15 -8.06 12.54
CA CYS A 64 -5.12 -7.77 13.53
C CYS A 64 -5.19 -6.33 14.10
N GLY A 65 -6.16 -5.53 13.65
CA GLY A 65 -6.32 -4.13 14.07
C GLY A 65 -5.18 -3.21 13.60
N CYS A 66 -4.28 -3.70 12.76
CA CYS A 66 -3.11 -2.94 12.33
C CYS A 66 -3.46 -1.96 11.21
N VAL A 67 -2.90 -0.76 11.31
CA VAL A 67 -2.95 0.31 10.30
C VAL A 67 -1.54 0.54 9.81
N VAL A 68 -1.35 0.54 8.49
CA VAL A 68 -0.08 0.91 7.85
C VAL A 68 -0.30 2.11 6.94
N ARG A 69 0.62 3.08 7.00
CA ARG A 69 0.67 4.25 6.11
C ARG A 69 2.05 4.31 5.48
N PHE A 70 2.10 4.40 4.16
CA PHE A 70 3.31 4.73 3.41
C PHE A 70 3.28 6.20 3.02
N GLU A 71 4.44 6.84 3.08
CA GLU A 71 4.64 8.21 2.61
C GLU A 71 5.86 8.25 1.69
N THR A 72 5.74 8.98 0.59
CA THR A 72 6.81 9.12 -0.40
C THR A 72 6.94 10.54 -0.88
N LYS A 73 8.16 10.93 -1.25
CA LYS A 73 8.44 12.15 -2.00
C LYS A 73 8.86 11.75 -3.41
N VAL A 74 8.20 12.30 -4.42
CA VAL A 74 8.44 12.02 -5.84
C VAL A 74 8.95 13.27 -6.51
N ASP A 75 10.03 13.14 -7.28
CA ASP A 75 10.50 14.19 -8.16
C ASP A 75 9.54 14.35 -9.35
N PRO A 76 8.86 15.50 -9.54
CA PRO A 76 7.90 15.68 -10.62
C PRO A 76 8.54 15.59 -12.01
N VAL A 77 9.84 15.87 -12.15
CA VAL A 77 10.52 15.89 -13.45
C VAL A 77 10.93 14.47 -13.86
N SER A 78 11.65 13.76 -13.00
CA SER A 78 12.09 12.39 -13.30
C SER A 78 11.05 11.30 -13.00
N ASN A 79 10.00 11.67 -12.28
CA ASN A 79 8.98 10.75 -11.74
C ASN A 79 9.58 9.60 -10.93
N LYS A 80 10.68 9.87 -10.21
CA LYS A 80 11.36 8.91 -9.34
C LYS A 80 11.05 9.19 -7.88
N PHE A 81 10.92 8.12 -7.10
CA PHE A 81 10.87 8.23 -5.64
C PHE A 81 12.22 8.71 -5.12
N ILE A 82 12.20 9.78 -4.34
CA ILE A 82 13.38 10.33 -3.65
C ILE A 82 13.53 9.67 -2.29
N SER A 83 12.43 9.61 -1.54
CA SER A 83 12.37 9.00 -0.22
C SER A 83 11.06 8.25 -0.04
N ALA A 84 11.11 7.18 0.76
CA ALA A 84 9.96 6.42 1.18
C ALA A 84 10.07 6.12 2.68
N SER A 85 8.98 6.31 3.41
CA SER A 85 8.85 5.97 4.82
C SER A 85 7.55 5.21 5.05
N TYR A 86 7.48 4.48 6.16
CA TYR A 86 6.26 3.81 6.58
C TYR A 86 6.03 3.99 8.07
N TYR A 87 4.76 3.95 8.45
CA TYR A 87 4.31 4.00 9.82
C TYR A 87 3.29 2.90 10.07
N ALA A 88 3.42 2.21 11.20
CA ALA A 88 2.50 1.15 11.57
C ALA A 88 2.00 1.33 13.00
N LYS A 89 0.68 1.38 13.16
CA LYS A 89 -0.02 1.46 14.45
C LYS A 89 -1.01 0.31 14.55
N SER A 90 -1.51 0.03 15.74
CA SER A 90 -2.57 -0.94 15.97
C SER A 90 -3.66 -0.30 16.80
N VAL A 91 -4.90 -0.45 16.36
CA VAL A 91 -6.10 0.04 17.04
C VAL A 91 -6.26 -0.78 18.32
N ILE A 92 -6.41 -0.10 19.47
CA ILE A 92 -6.83 -0.77 20.70
C ILE A 92 -8.27 -1.20 20.50
N VAL A 93 -8.54 -2.49 20.61
CA VAL A 93 -9.88 -3.06 20.43
C VAL A 93 -10.42 -3.61 21.75
N THR A 94 -11.69 -3.35 22.02
CA THR A 94 -12.49 -4.01 23.03
C THR A 94 -13.28 -5.14 22.37
N GLN A 95 -13.30 -6.31 22.99
CA GLN A 95 -14.17 -7.41 22.55
C GLN A 95 -15.54 -7.17 23.16
N THR A 96 -16.52 -6.84 22.33
CA THR A 96 -17.93 -6.88 22.73
C THR A 96 -18.42 -8.31 22.56
N SER A 97 -18.42 -9.10 23.64
CA SER A 97 -19.15 -10.36 23.67
C SER A 97 -20.64 -10.06 23.76
N SER A 98 -21.27 -9.72 22.63
CA SER A 98 -22.73 -9.75 22.57
C SER A 98 -23.16 -11.21 22.60
N GLN A 99 -23.90 -11.60 23.63
CA GLN A 99 -24.36 -12.97 23.85
C GLN A 99 -25.25 -13.49 22.70
N ASP A 100 -25.81 -12.57 21.90
CA ASP A 100 -26.83 -12.84 20.89
C ASP A 100 -26.31 -12.91 19.44
N GLN A 101 -25.01 -12.70 19.18
CA GLN A 101 -24.46 -12.82 17.82
C GLN A 101 -23.25 -13.77 17.75
N PRO A 102 -23.33 -14.86 16.97
CA PRO A 102 -22.18 -15.71 16.68
C PRO A 102 -21.22 -14.98 15.74
N GLY A 103 -20.34 -14.16 16.33
CA GLY A 103 -19.30 -13.42 15.63
C GLY A 103 -18.63 -12.43 16.57
N ARG A 104 -17.36 -12.66 16.89
CA ARG A 104 -16.57 -11.68 17.66
C ARG A 104 -16.31 -10.46 16.78
N THR A 105 -17.12 -9.43 16.93
CA THR A 105 -16.85 -8.13 16.33
C THR A 105 -15.88 -7.36 17.24
N LEU A 106 -14.74 -6.97 16.70
CA LEU A 106 -13.79 -6.12 17.41
C LEU A 106 -14.32 -4.70 17.33
N GLN A 107 -14.61 -4.09 18.48
CA GLN A 107 -14.92 -2.68 18.55
C GLN A 107 -13.68 -1.89 18.95
N PRO A 108 -13.44 -0.73 18.33
CA PRO A 108 -12.31 0.13 18.66
C PRO A 108 -12.55 0.84 19.99
N ALA A 109 -11.55 0.82 20.87
CA ALA A 109 -11.56 1.61 22.09
C ALA A 109 -11.46 3.10 21.72
N LEU A 110 -12.47 3.87 22.12
CA LEU A 110 -12.56 5.29 21.84
C LEU A 110 -12.13 6.11 23.06
N THR A 111 -11.48 7.25 22.83
CA THR A 111 -11.17 8.21 23.89
C THR A 111 -12.45 8.88 24.40
N LEU A 112 -12.52 9.10 25.72
CA LEU A 112 -13.71 9.66 26.39
C LEU A 112 -14.15 11.03 25.87
N ARG A 113 -13.19 11.88 25.45
CA ARG A 113 -13.49 13.29 25.10
C ARG A 113 -13.83 13.51 23.64
N THR A 114 -13.25 12.72 22.75
CA THR A 114 -13.30 13.00 21.30
C THR A 114 -13.86 11.84 20.50
N ASN A 115 -14.27 10.74 21.15
CA ASN A 115 -14.68 9.50 20.49
C ASN A 115 -13.66 9.03 19.46
N ARG A 116 -12.37 9.24 19.76
CA ARG A 116 -11.27 8.98 18.83
C ARG A 116 -10.69 7.60 19.11
N PRO A 117 -10.43 6.79 18.08
CA PRO A 117 -9.76 5.52 18.25
C PRO A 117 -8.40 5.67 18.92
N MET A 118 -8.16 4.85 19.93
CA MET A 118 -6.88 4.76 20.60
C MET A 118 -5.95 3.83 19.82
N PHE A 119 -4.67 4.22 19.71
CA PHE A 119 -3.66 3.44 19.01
C PHE A 119 -2.50 3.09 19.93
N HIS A 120 -1.88 1.94 19.67
CA HIS A 120 -0.58 1.57 20.19
C HIS A 120 0.39 1.22 19.05
N LYS A 121 1.67 1.06 19.38
CA LYS A 121 2.67 0.62 18.40
C LYS A 121 2.31 -0.77 17.88
N CYS A 122 2.28 -0.93 16.55
CA CYS A 122 2.06 -2.23 15.92
C CYS A 122 3.16 -3.23 16.36
N LYS A 123 2.77 -4.50 16.57
CA LYS A 123 3.68 -5.59 16.96
C LYS A 123 3.77 -6.70 15.91
N CYS A 124 3.07 -6.57 14.78
CA CYS A 124 3.03 -7.60 13.74
C CYS A 124 4.38 -7.66 12.98
N LYS A 125 5.19 -8.68 13.25
CA LYS A 125 6.49 -8.89 12.62
C LYS A 125 6.40 -8.93 11.09
N SER A 126 5.42 -9.69 10.56
CA SER A 126 5.20 -9.87 9.13
C SER A 126 4.91 -8.55 8.42
N LEU A 127 4.05 -7.70 9.01
CA LEU A 127 3.75 -6.36 8.50
C LEU A 127 5.00 -5.49 8.44
N HIS A 128 5.76 -5.39 9.54
CA HIS A 128 6.96 -4.56 9.59
C HIS A 128 8.05 -5.03 8.62
N GLN A 129 8.25 -6.35 8.50
CA GLN A 129 9.24 -6.89 7.57
C GLN A 129 8.87 -6.59 6.11
N LEU A 130 7.61 -6.79 5.73
CA LEU A 130 7.14 -6.49 4.38
C LEU A 130 7.18 -4.98 4.09
N ALA A 131 6.71 -4.14 5.02
CA ALA A 131 6.71 -2.68 4.85
C ALA A 131 8.12 -2.10 4.74
N SER A 132 9.05 -2.60 5.56
CA SER A 132 10.46 -2.19 5.50
C SER A 132 11.09 -2.49 4.14
N GLN A 133 10.80 -3.66 3.56
CA GLN A 133 11.32 -4.04 2.23
C GLN A 133 10.76 -3.16 1.12
N VAL A 134 9.49 -2.79 1.22
CA VAL A 134 8.88 -1.84 0.29
C VAL A 134 9.60 -0.50 0.38
N THR A 135 9.79 0.06 1.57
CA THR A 135 10.47 1.36 1.73
C THR A 135 11.94 1.35 1.33
N GLU A 136 12.62 0.21 1.46
CA GLU A 136 14.01 0.04 1.00
C GLU A 136 14.09 -0.06 -0.53
N TYR A 137 13.08 -0.66 -1.17
CA TYR A 137 13.05 -0.87 -2.62
C TYR A 137 12.72 0.40 -3.42
N LEU A 138 11.84 1.26 -2.88
CA LEU A 138 11.25 2.39 -3.62
C LEU A 138 12.24 3.48 -4.07
N PRO A 139 13.20 3.95 -3.25
CA PRO A 139 14.08 5.04 -3.63
C PRO A 139 14.79 4.81 -4.96
N ASN A 140 14.84 5.85 -5.80
CA ASN A 140 15.36 5.86 -7.16
C ASN A 140 14.57 5.05 -8.20
N LYS A 141 13.46 4.40 -7.82
CA LYS A 141 12.57 3.74 -8.78
C LYS A 141 11.60 4.74 -9.40
N ASN A 142 11.24 4.51 -10.65
CA ASN A 142 10.22 5.30 -11.33
C ASN A 142 8.82 4.87 -10.85
N ALA A 143 7.98 5.84 -10.49
CA ALA A 143 6.64 5.57 -9.95
C ALA A 143 5.74 4.78 -10.91
N LEU A 144 5.81 5.07 -12.22
CA LEU A 144 5.07 4.34 -13.25
C LEU A 144 5.51 2.88 -13.33
N ASN A 145 6.82 2.65 -13.34
CA ASN A 145 7.37 1.29 -13.38
C ASN A 145 6.97 0.48 -12.13
N VAL A 146 6.96 1.12 -10.96
CA VAL A 146 6.48 0.48 -9.73
C VAL A 146 4.99 0.13 -9.85
N GLY A 147 4.16 1.06 -10.34
CA GLY A 147 2.74 0.82 -10.63
C GLY A 147 2.52 -0.38 -11.55
N SER A 148 3.20 -0.42 -12.69
CA SER A 148 3.14 -1.55 -13.63
C SER A 148 3.66 -2.86 -13.03
N SER A 149 4.66 -2.82 -12.14
CA SER A 149 5.18 -4.02 -11.44
C SER A 149 4.24 -4.55 -10.34
N MET A 150 3.27 -3.74 -9.95
CA MET A 150 2.21 -4.11 -9.00
C MET A 150 0.98 -4.67 -9.71
N GLU A 151 0.76 -4.28 -10.96
CA GLU A 151 -0.32 -4.82 -11.78
C GLU A 151 0.02 -6.25 -12.19
N PHE A 152 -0.70 -7.19 -11.57
CA PHE A 152 -0.89 -8.49 -12.19
C PHE A 152 -1.95 -8.32 -13.29
N SER A 153 -2.21 -9.35 -14.10
CA SER A 153 -3.33 -9.37 -15.03
C SER A 153 -4.71 -9.14 -14.37
N GLY A 154 -4.76 -8.95 -13.04
CA GLY A 154 -5.84 -8.31 -12.30
C GLY A 154 -5.31 -7.32 -11.25
N VAL A 155 -6.24 -6.64 -10.57
CA VAL A 155 -5.97 -5.55 -9.60
C VAL A 155 -5.06 -5.97 -8.42
N ARG A 156 -4.86 -7.27 -8.17
CA ARG A 156 -4.22 -7.79 -6.95
C ARG A 156 -3.37 -9.04 -7.18
N SER A 157 -2.46 -9.28 -6.24
CA SER A 157 -1.69 -10.53 -6.15
C SER A 157 -2.59 -11.75 -5.93
N SER A 158 -2.28 -12.84 -6.65
CA SER A 158 -2.94 -14.14 -6.51
C SER A 158 -2.66 -14.77 -5.14
N PRO A 159 -3.53 -15.66 -4.63
CA PRO A 159 -3.27 -16.39 -3.39
C PRO A 159 -1.92 -17.11 -3.38
N ALA A 160 -1.60 -17.86 -4.43
CA ALA A 160 -0.32 -18.56 -4.54
C ALA A 160 0.88 -17.62 -4.43
N PHE A 161 0.85 -16.48 -5.11
CA PHE A 161 1.92 -15.48 -5.04
C PHE A 161 2.14 -14.97 -3.61
N ARG A 162 1.06 -14.69 -2.87
CA ARG A 162 1.14 -14.22 -1.47
C ARG A 162 1.83 -15.25 -0.58
N HIS A 163 1.45 -16.52 -0.71
CA HIS A 163 2.07 -17.62 0.04
C HIS A 163 3.56 -17.74 -0.28
N THR A 164 3.94 -17.69 -1.56
CA THR A 164 5.34 -17.74 -1.99
C THR A 164 6.16 -16.57 -1.44
N VAL A 165 5.61 -15.35 -1.43
CA VAL A 165 6.32 -14.19 -0.85
C VAL A 165 6.53 -14.39 0.64
N LEU A 166 5.49 -14.79 1.39
CA LEU A 166 5.59 -15.01 2.84
C LEU A 166 6.62 -16.10 3.17
N GLU A 167 6.56 -17.23 2.46
CA GLU A 167 7.48 -18.35 2.63
C GLU A 167 8.93 -17.95 2.33
N LYS A 168 9.20 -17.27 1.21
CA LYS A 168 10.55 -16.80 0.86
C LYS A 168 11.12 -15.82 1.89
N GLN A 169 10.27 -15.06 2.56
CA GLN A 169 10.67 -14.11 3.60
C GLN A 169 10.82 -14.75 4.99
N GLY A 170 10.56 -16.06 5.11
CA GLY A 170 10.56 -16.77 6.39
C GLY A 170 9.46 -16.30 7.33
N LEU A 171 8.34 -15.84 6.76
CA LEU A 171 7.14 -15.41 7.48
C LEU A 171 6.09 -16.52 7.47
N SER A 172 5.15 -16.45 8.42
CA SER A 172 4.03 -17.39 8.48
C SER A 172 3.16 -17.27 7.23
N THR A 173 2.88 -18.39 6.58
CA THR A 173 1.95 -18.45 5.44
C THR A 173 0.51 -18.16 5.83
N ASN A 174 0.20 -18.09 7.13
CA ASN A 174 -1.11 -17.66 7.64
C ASN A 174 -1.26 -16.14 7.74
N ASP A 175 -0.17 -15.37 7.61
CA ASP A 175 -0.18 -13.90 7.72
C ASP A 175 -0.54 -13.21 6.39
N THR A 176 -1.39 -13.83 5.57
CA THR A 176 -1.85 -13.28 4.29
C THR A 176 -2.55 -11.94 4.45
N HIS A 177 -3.25 -11.72 5.57
CA HIS A 177 -3.88 -10.45 5.92
C HIS A 177 -2.87 -9.29 6.08
N CYS A 178 -1.66 -9.55 6.59
CA CYS A 178 -0.59 -8.55 6.67
C CYS A 178 -0.02 -8.22 5.29
N PHE A 179 0.06 -9.22 4.40
CA PHE A 179 0.46 -8.99 3.00
C PHE A 179 -0.56 -8.12 2.28
N ASP A 180 -1.85 -8.46 2.38
CA ASP A 180 -2.94 -7.71 1.74
C ASP A 180 -2.95 -6.25 2.21
N LEU A 181 -2.76 -6.03 3.50
CA LEU A 181 -2.67 -4.70 4.11
C LEU A 181 -1.55 -3.85 3.50
N VAL A 182 -0.35 -4.43 3.33
CA VAL A 182 0.80 -3.75 2.71
C VAL A 182 0.57 -3.51 1.22
N GLU A 183 0.04 -4.50 0.50
CA GLU A 183 -0.27 -4.38 -0.93
C GLU A 183 -1.29 -3.27 -1.20
N GLU A 184 -2.37 -3.23 -0.41
CA GLU A 184 -3.45 -2.26 -0.56
C GLU A 184 -2.98 -0.84 -0.22
N ALA A 185 -2.24 -0.66 0.89
CA ALA A 185 -1.69 0.64 1.26
C ALA A 185 -0.66 1.15 0.23
N LEU A 186 0.20 0.26 -0.28
CA LEU A 186 1.15 0.61 -1.34
C LEU A 186 0.42 0.96 -2.65
N THR A 187 -0.64 0.23 -2.99
CA THR A 187 -1.45 0.51 -4.19
C THR A 187 -2.10 1.87 -4.07
N ALA A 188 -2.65 2.20 -2.91
CA ALA A 188 -3.22 3.52 -2.63
C ALA A 188 -2.19 4.64 -2.80
N MET A 189 -0.96 4.43 -2.29
CA MET A 189 0.12 5.39 -2.39
C MET A 189 0.58 5.61 -3.85
N VAL A 190 0.70 4.54 -4.65
CA VAL A 190 1.19 4.64 -6.03
C VAL A 190 0.10 5.16 -6.98
N LYS A 191 -1.15 4.73 -6.79
CA LYS A 191 -2.25 5.04 -7.71
C LYS A 191 -3.12 6.22 -7.29
N GLY A 192 -2.92 6.75 -6.08
CA GLY A 192 -3.71 7.86 -5.53
C GLY A 192 -5.17 7.53 -5.20
N HIS A 193 -5.57 6.26 -5.20
CA HIS A 193 -6.92 5.85 -4.82
C HIS A 193 -6.91 4.61 -3.94
N MET A 194 -7.80 4.56 -2.95
CA MET A 194 -7.88 3.45 -2.01
C MET A 194 -8.55 2.23 -2.66
N PRO A 195 -7.88 1.06 -2.76
CA PRO A 195 -8.55 -0.15 -3.22
C PRO A 195 -9.56 -0.62 -2.16
N LYS A 196 -10.70 -1.17 -2.60
CA LYS A 196 -11.68 -1.82 -1.70
C LYS A 196 -10.98 -2.90 -0.87
N GLN A 197 -11.31 -3.06 0.39
CA GLN A 197 -10.68 -4.11 1.19
C GLN A 197 -11.00 -5.53 0.64
N ARG A 198 -9.99 -6.43 0.62
CA ARG A 198 -10.21 -7.82 0.19
C ARG A 198 -11.13 -8.57 1.16
N ALA A 199 -12.14 -9.25 0.61
CA ALA A 199 -12.89 -10.24 1.36
C ALA A 199 -11.94 -11.34 1.85
N GLN A 200 -11.96 -11.62 3.15
CA GLN A 200 -11.08 -12.62 3.75
C GLN A 200 -11.69 -14.00 3.46
N VAL A 201 -11.23 -14.64 2.39
CA VAL A 201 -11.64 -16.00 2.01
C VAL A 201 -10.57 -16.98 2.51
N PRO A 202 -10.94 -18.02 3.28
CA PRO A 202 -10.02 -19.08 3.68
C PRO A 202 -9.29 -19.68 2.47
N PHE A 203 -8.01 -20.04 2.61
CA PHE A 203 -7.21 -20.56 1.50
C PHE A 203 -7.86 -21.75 0.79
N LYS A 204 -8.45 -22.69 1.54
CA LYS A 204 -9.17 -23.85 0.97
C LYS A 204 -10.33 -23.45 0.06
N GLU A 205 -11.09 -22.44 0.47
CA GLU A 205 -12.22 -21.90 -0.31
C GLU A 205 -11.73 -21.07 -1.51
N ALA A 206 -10.63 -20.34 -1.36
CA ALA A 206 -9.98 -19.64 -2.46
C ALA A 206 -9.42 -20.61 -3.52
N LEU A 207 -8.88 -21.76 -3.09
CA LEU A 207 -8.39 -22.81 -3.98
C LEU A 207 -9.56 -23.53 -4.67
N ALA A 208 -10.61 -23.84 -3.92
CA ALA A 208 -11.81 -24.48 -4.45
C ALA A 208 -12.53 -23.59 -5.48
N SER A 209 -12.66 -22.29 -5.22
CA SER A 209 -13.24 -21.33 -6.17
C SER A 209 -12.38 -21.14 -7.42
N ALA A 210 -11.05 -21.13 -7.29
CA ALA A 210 -10.15 -21.11 -8.45
C ALA A 210 -10.30 -22.37 -9.32
N SER A 211 -10.54 -23.54 -8.71
CA SER A 211 -10.80 -24.79 -9.44
C SER A 211 -12.19 -24.86 -10.05
N ALA A 212 -13.20 -24.27 -9.40
CA ALA A 212 -14.60 -24.33 -9.84
C ALA A 212 -14.90 -23.38 -11.02
N THR A 213 -14.11 -22.31 -11.19
CA THR A 213 -14.36 -21.30 -12.22
C THR A 213 -13.77 -21.68 -13.59
N GLY A 214 -13.61 -22.98 -13.89
CA GLY A 214 -13.68 -23.59 -15.23
C GLY A 214 -12.97 -22.95 -16.43
N GLY A 215 -12.12 -21.95 -16.23
CA GLY A 215 -11.40 -21.26 -17.28
C GLY A 215 -10.21 -22.12 -17.62
N SER A 216 -10.40 -23.02 -18.60
CA SER A 216 -9.39 -23.82 -19.30
C SER A 216 -7.97 -23.53 -18.82
N ALA A 217 -7.60 -24.17 -17.71
CA ALA A 217 -6.22 -24.21 -17.31
C ALA A 217 -5.55 -25.08 -18.38
N HIS A 218 -4.93 -24.45 -19.37
CA HIS A 218 -3.83 -25.05 -20.12
C HIS A 218 -2.72 -25.31 -19.12
N TYR A 219 -2.93 -26.34 -18.31
CA TYR A 219 -1.88 -27.05 -17.62
C TYR A 219 -1.06 -27.65 -18.76
N TYR A 220 0.11 -27.07 -19.02
CA TYR A 220 1.19 -27.80 -19.68
C TYR A 220 1.47 -29.00 -18.77
N SER A 221 0.74 -30.09 -18.96
CA SER A 221 1.23 -31.38 -18.53
C SER A 221 2.48 -31.60 -19.38
N PHE A 222 3.65 -31.49 -18.75
CA PHE A 222 4.81 -32.22 -19.18
C PHE A 222 4.40 -33.69 -19.14
N ARG A 223 3.82 -34.14 -20.25
CA ARG A 223 3.61 -35.53 -20.54
C ARG A 223 4.97 -35.94 -21.09
N ASP A 224 5.67 -36.76 -20.31
CA ASP A 224 6.87 -37.45 -20.78
C ASP A 224 6.46 -38.28 -22.00
N GLU A 225 6.67 -37.73 -23.19
CA GLU A 225 6.49 -38.39 -24.47
C GLU A 225 7.87 -38.87 -24.92
N ASP A 226 8.29 -40.00 -24.38
CA ASP A 226 9.01 -41.00 -25.15
C ASP A 226 7.98 -41.63 -26.09
N ASP A 227 7.81 -41.12 -27.31
CA ASP A 227 7.51 -41.92 -28.51
C ASP A 227 7.36 -41.05 -29.76
N ALA A 228 7.71 -41.68 -30.88
CA ALA A 228 8.20 -41.10 -32.12
C ALA A 228 7.18 -40.36 -33.00
N ASP A 229 7.74 -39.41 -33.77
CA ASP A 229 7.36 -39.02 -35.13
C ASP A 229 5.87 -38.88 -35.44
N ASP A 230 5.26 -37.76 -35.04
CA ASP A 230 4.06 -37.29 -35.74
C ASP A 230 4.10 -35.78 -36.01
N GLN A 231 4.16 -35.46 -37.30
CA GLN A 231 4.37 -34.12 -37.83
C GLN A 231 3.05 -33.33 -37.79
N PHE A 232 2.63 -32.90 -36.61
CA PHE A 232 1.45 -32.05 -36.43
C PHE A 232 1.73 -30.62 -36.91
N ARG A 233 1.28 -30.31 -38.15
CA ARG A 233 1.09 -28.94 -38.60
C ARG A 233 -0.08 -28.33 -37.84
N ILE A 234 0.22 -27.40 -36.94
CA ILE A 234 -0.80 -26.57 -36.30
C ILE A 234 -1.09 -25.39 -37.24
N ASP A 235 -2.14 -25.50 -38.05
CA ASP A 235 -2.70 -24.37 -38.77
C ASP A 235 -3.45 -23.47 -37.76
N ILE A 236 -2.73 -22.50 -37.19
CA ILE A 236 -3.32 -21.46 -36.36
C ILE A 236 -3.99 -20.46 -37.30
N ASP A 237 -5.32 -20.53 -37.39
CA ASP A 237 -6.14 -19.54 -38.08
C ASP A 237 -6.09 -18.18 -37.35
N MET A 238 -5.10 -17.36 -37.71
CA MET A 238 -4.89 -16.00 -37.21
C MET A 238 -6.00 -15.02 -37.62
N SER A 239 -6.94 -15.40 -38.50
CA SER A 239 -8.00 -14.48 -38.96
C SER A 239 -9.02 -14.15 -37.87
N LYS A 240 -9.11 -14.98 -36.81
CA LYS A 240 -10.02 -14.75 -35.67
C LYS A 240 -9.53 -13.74 -34.64
N PHE A 241 -8.29 -13.25 -34.76
CA PHE A 241 -7.72 -12.25 -33.84
C PHE A 241 -7.73 -10.81 -34.40
N LEU A 242 -8.24 -10.60 -35.61
CA LEU A 242 -8.37 -9.28 -36.21
C LEU A 242 -9.76 -8.68 -35.89
N ALA A 243 -10.08 -8.54 -34.61
CA ALA A 243 -11.07 -7.54 -34.20
C ALA A 243 -10.35 -6.18 -34.13
N PRO A 244 -10.93 -5.11 -34.72
CA PRO A 244 -10.25 -3.82 -34.80
C PRO A 244 -9.99 -3.24 -33.40
N PRO A 245 -8.87 -2.52 -33.19
CA PRO A 245 -8.56 -1.91 -31.91
C PRO A 245 -9.63 -0.90 -31.56
N ARG A 246 -10.38 -1.16 -30.47
CA ARG A 246 -11.15 -0.13 -29.80
C ARG A 246 -10.14 0.87 -29.22
N ALA A 247 -10.05 2.03 -29.87
CA ALA A 247 -9.26 3.15 -29.41
C ALA A 247 -9.65 3.48 -27.95
N LEU A 248 -8.72 3.27 -27.03
CA LEU A 248 -8.78 3.78 -25.66
C LEU A 248 -8.40 5.26 -25.65
N SER A 249 -9.14 6.05 -26.42
CA SER A 249 -9.11 7.51 -26.37
C SER A 249 -10.24 7.96 -25.44
N ALA A 250 -9.92 8.86 -24.52
CA ALA A 250 -10.83 9.50 -23.54
C ALA A 250 -10.97 8.81 -22.18
N LEU A 251 -9.88 8.74 -21.42
CA LEU A 251 -9.94 9.08 -20.01
C LEU A 251 -9.24 10.43 -19.82
N ASN A 252 -10.05 11.45 -19.57
CA ASN A 252 -9.64 12.79 -19.18
C ASN A 252 -8.76 12.73 -17.93
N LEU A 253 -7.45 12.65 -18.14
CA LEU A 253 -6.48 13.25 -17.23
C LEU A 253 -6.37 14.73 -17.61
N LEU A 254 -6.42 15.59 -16.60
CA LEU A 254 -6.31 17.06 -16.63
C LEU A 254 -7.66 17.80 -16.61
N ASP A 255 -8.23 17.99 -15.41
CA ASP A 255 -8.57 19.33 -14.95
C ASP A 255 -8.62 19.40 -13.42
N VAL A 256 -7.44 19.52 -12.80
CA VAL A 256 -7.32 19.98 -11.41
C VAL A 256 -6.52 21.28 -11.45
N ASN A 257 -7.03 22.28 -12.17
CA ASN A 257 -6.63 23.66 -11.96
C ASN A 257 -7.66 24.68 -12.50
N ALA A 258 -8.89 24.67 -11.98
CA ALA A 258 -9.81 25.78 -12.16
C ALA A 258 -9.98 26.54 -10.83
N LYS A 259 -9.33 27.71 -10.84
CA LYS A 259 -9.27 28.74 -9.82
C LYS A 259 -10.65 29.18 -9.32
N TYR A 260 -10.67 29.51 -8.03
CA TYR A 260 -11.26 30.74 -7.49
C TYR A 260 -11.90 31.69 -8.52
N SER A 261 -13.21 31.88 -8.42
CA SER A 261 -13.92 33.08 -8.85
C SER A 261 -15.02 33.39 -7.83
N PRO A 262 -14.98 34.56 -7.17
CA PRO A 262 -15.97 35.00 -6.20
C PRO A 262 -16.91 36.05 -6.80
N PHE A 263 -18.02 35.65 -7.40
CA PHE A 263 -19.18 36.50 -7.72
C PHE A 263 -20.39 35.54 -7.79
N GLY A 264 -21.48 35.67 -7.02
CA GLY A 264 -22.29 36.86 -6.85
C GLY A 264 -23.46 36.77 -7.84
N PHE A 265 -24.56 36.10 -7.46
CA PHE A 265 -25.84 36.28 -8.14
C PHE A 265 -27.01 35.97 -7.20
N ASP A 266 -27.67 37.05 -6.78
CA ASP A 266 -28.99 37.07 -6.16
C ASP A 266 -30.05 36.59 -7.15
N GLY A 267 -30.99 35.77 -6.68
CA GLY A 267 -32.09 35.28 -7.50
C GLY A 267 -33.32 34.97 -6.65
N ALA A 268 -34.13 36.00 -6.45
CA ALA A 268 -35.43 35.96 -5.81
C ALA A 268 -36.49 35.19 -6.63
N GLY A 269 -37.43 34.56 -5.93
CA GLY A 269 -38.69 34.00 -6.45
C GLY A 269 -39.35 33.18 -5.34
N SER A 270 -40.26 33.73 -4.53
CA SER A 270 -41.68 34.00 -4.83
C SER A 270 -42.44 32.75 -5.27
N GLY A 271 -43.27 32.25 -4.36
CA GLY A 271 -44.15 31.09 -4.56
C GLY A 271 -44.91 30.81 -3.28
N ASP A 272 -45.99 31.57 -3.08
CA ASP A 272 -46.99 31.38 -2.03
C ASP A 272 -47.85 30.12 -2.25
N GLU A 273 -48.63 29.82 -1.22
CA GLU A 273 -49.90 29.08 -1.19
C GLU A 273 -49.90 27.58 -0.83
N ASP A 274 -50.34 27.38 0.43
CA ASP A 274 -51.52 26.62 0.83
C ASP A 274 -51.50 25.09 0.98
N SER A 275 -51.54 24.75 2.27
CA SER A 275 -52.51 23.82 2.87
C SER A 275 -52.34 22.32 2.59
N ARG A 276 -52.07 21.57 3.66
CA ARG A 276 -52.99 20.57 4.20
C ARG A 276 -52.41 19.90 5.44
N TYR A 277 -53.21 19.95 6.50
CA TYR A 277 -53.12 19.06 7.65
C TYR A 277 -53.02 17.60 7.17
N SER A 278 -51.96 16.90 7.57
CA SER A 278 -51.93 15.45 7.53
C SER A 278 -51.48 14.90 8.86
N ASN A 279 -52.27 13.95 9.36
CA ASN A 279 -52.22 13.43 10.70
C ASN A 279 -50.92 12.67 10.99
N LYS A 280 -50.52 12.90 12.23
CA LYS A 280 -49.46 12.29 13.01
C LYS A 280 -49.68 10.77 13.09
N THR A 281 -48.87 10.00 12.36
CA THR A 281 -48.63 8.57 12.66
C THR A 281 -47.13 8.42 12.89
N THR A 282 -46.71 8.47 14.15
CA THR A 282 -45.35 8.17 14.60
C THR A 282 -45.04 6.72 14.27
N LYS A 283 -44.42 6.52 13.11
CA LYS A 283 -43.76 5.28 12.71
C LYS A 283 -42.56 5.09 13.64
N PRO A 284 -42.33 3.90 14.23
CA PRO A 284 -41.15 3.65 15.03
C PRO A 284 -39.91 3.91 14.15
N GLU A 285 -39.08 4.86 14.58
CA GLU A 285 -37.80 5.15 13.94
C GLU A 285 -37.01 3.84 13.86
N SER A 286 -36.75 3.38 12.64
CA SER A 286 -35.83 2.27 12.42
C SER A 286 -34.48 2.64 13.01
N PRO A 287 -33.78 1.69 13.67
CA PRO A 287 -32.50 1.97 14.32
C PRO A 287 -31.61 2.71 13.33
N THR A 288 -31.21 3.91 13.73
CA THR A 288 -30.29 4.77 12.99
C THR A 288 -29.12 3.90 12.58
N LYS A 289 -28.99 3.63 11.27
CA LYS A 289 -27.84 2.94 10.70
C LYS A 289 -26.62 3.69 11.22
N SER A 290 -25.91 3.08 12.16
CA SER A 290 -24.67 3.62 12.70
C SER A 290 -23.80 3.97 11.50
N LYS A 291 -23.53 5.27 11.28
CA LYS A 291 -22.62 5.70 10.22
C LYS A 291 -21.34 4.89 10.41
N ALA A 292 -21.01 4.06 9.42
CA ALA A 292 -19.76 3.32 9.43
C ALA A 292 -18.66 4.36 9.60
N TYR A 293 -17.95 4.32 10.73
CA TYR A 293 -16.88 5.25 11.01
C TYR A 293 -15.86 5.18 9.86
N ASP A 294 -15.56 6.33 9.26
CA ASP A 294 -14.53 6.42 8.23
C ASP A 294 -13.16 6.58 8.91
N TRP A 295 -12.51 5.43 9.14
CA TRP A 295 -11.21 5.33 9.80
C TRP A 295 -10.09 6.02 9.04
N VAL A 296 -10.26 6.24 7.72
CA VAL A 296 -9.21 6.76 6.85
C VAL A 296 -8.95 8.23 7.16
N THR A 297 -10.02 9.05 7.12
CA THR A 297 -9.98 10.49 7.41
C THR A 297 -9.41 10.81 8.81
N TYR A 298 -9.62 9.92 9.78
CA TYR A 298 -9.18 10.16 11.15
C TYR A 298 -7.65 10.03 11.36
N VAL A 299 -7.00 9.12 10.65
CA VAL A 299 -5.55 8.92 10.86
C VAL A 299 -4.76 10.08 10.28
N ASP A 300 -5.26 10.75 9.24
CA ASP A 300 -4.64 11.94 8.65
C ASP A 300 -4.46 13.06 9.68
N GLU A 301 -5.48 13.34 10.51
CA GLU A 301 -5.40 14.35 11.58
C GLU A 301 -4.34 14.05 12.65
N LEU A 302 -4.04 12.76 12.91
CA LEU A 302 -3.02 12.39 13.89
C LEU A 302 -1.61 12.65 13.39
N TYR A 303 -1.38 12.61 12.08
CA TYR A 303 -0.07 12.90 11.50
C TYR A 303 0.21 14.40 11.53
N GLU A 304 -0.75 15.22 11.12
CA GLU A 304 -0.64 16.68 11.16
C GLU A 304 -0.23 17.18 12.56
N ARG A 305 -0.90 16.65 13.60
CA ARG A 305 -0.59 17.03 14.99
C ARG A 305 0.78 16.55 15.48
N SER A 306 1.26 15.40 14.99
CA SER A 306 2.59 14.91 15.36
C SER A 306 3.71 15.73 14.73
N GLU A 307 3.48 16.25 13.51
CA GLU A 307 4.41 17.20 12.88
C GLU A 307 4.40 18.56 13.59
N GLU A 308 3.24 19.05 14.03
CA GLU A 308 3.16 20.29 14.81
C GLU A 308 3.93 20.20 16.14
N ILE A 309 3.82 19.06 16.84
CA ILE A 309 4.56 18.82 18.09
C ILE A 309 6.06 18.72 17.84
N GLN A 310 6.49 18.12 16.72
CA GLN A 310 7.91 18.09 16.34
C GLN A 310 8.46 19.44 15.88
N LYS A 311 7.64 20.30 15.25
CA LYS A 311 8.04 21.64 14.82
C LYS A 311 8.06 22.66 15.97
N SER A 312 7.37 22.38 17.08
CA SER A 312 7.27 23.28 18.24
C SER A 312 8.21 22.92 19.40
N ALA A 313 8.90 21.78 19.32
CA ALA A 313 9.94 21.33 20.26
C ALA A 313 11.34 21.59 19.71
#